data_AF-A0A2G9S8P9-F1
#
_entry.id   AF-A0A2G9S8P9-F1
#
_cell.length_a   1.000
_cell.length_b   1.000
_cell.length_c   1.000
_cell.angle_alpha   90.00
_cell.angle_beta   90.00
_cell.angle_gamma   90.00
#
_symmetry.space_group_name_H-M   'P 1'
#
loop_
_entity.id
_entity.type
_entity.pdbx_description
1 polymer ?
#
loop_
_entity_poly.entity_id
_entity_poly.type
_entity_poly.pdbx_seq_one_letter_code
_entity_poly.pdbx_strand_id
1 'polypeptide(L)'
;GADSCIQCAHFRDGLNCVSECPHGVMGEKGRVYKYHSANKICLPCHENCTAGCVGPGIDNCINIVPHPAESKTQAIVAISIVASIFVLCCCLLLALLYWRGLKIRKKRAMRRYLEREECPEMMDPSEKSNTVQARIFKSTELKKLKILGAGVFGTIHKGVWTPEGDSVKIPVSIKVIQDRNGSQTFHAVTDHMLAMGSLDHPCIVRLLGICPGTQLQLVTQLLPMGSLLQYVRQNKNTSAVGPQMLLNWCVQIAKGMYYLEEHRMVHRNLSARNILMKTVNHVQVSDFGVADLLYPDDKKFCYNEIKVNLLNIDFNVLYYRPLNVLGAKHGSYVHVCSKRYSET
;
A
#
# COMPACT_ATOMS: atom_id res chain seq x y z
N GLY A 1 -79.81 15.40 66.50
CA GLY A 1 -78.89 15.85 65.42
C GLY A 1 -78.94 14.86 64.28
N ALA A 2 -78.16 15.07 63.22
CA ALA A 2 -78.01 14.11 62.11
C ALA A 2 -77.59 12.70 62.58
N ASP A 3 -77.04 12.64 63.78
CA ASP A 3 -76.46 11.48 64.47
C ASP A 3 -77.50 10.57 65.16
N SER A 4 -78.80 10.91 65.07
CA SER A 4 -79.92 10.13 65.68
C SER A 4 -80.88 9.54 64.64
N CYS A 5 -80.50 9.53 63.37
CA CYS A 5 -81.34 9.07 62.28
C CYS A 5 -81.22 7.55 62.08
N ILE A 6 -82.34 6.82 62.17
CA ILE A 6 -82.38 5.37 61.94
C ILE A 6 -82.25 5.06 60.43
N GLN A 7 -82.63 6.00 59.55
CA GLN A 7 -82.62 5.83 58.11
C GLN A 7 -82.39 7.14 57.34
N CYS A 8 -81.31 7.20 56.55
CA CYS A 8 -81.01 8.36 55.71
C CYS A 8 -82.00 8.52 54.54
N ALA A 9 -82.34 9.76 54.19
CA ALA A 9 -83.23 10.06 53.05
C ALA A 9 -82.66 9.59 51.70
N HIS A 10 -81.36 9.81 51.47
CA HIS A 10 -80.67 9.48 50.22
C HIS A 10 -79.64 8.38 50.42
N PHE A 11 -78.45 8.70 50.92
CA PHE A 11 -77.37 7.73 51.11
C PHE A 11 -76.73 7.85 52.48
N ARG A 12 -76.10 6.77 52.93
CA ARG A 12 -75.33 6.72 54.18
C ARG A 12 -73.84 6.58 53.85
N ASP A 13 -73.03 7.54 54.30
CA ASP A 13 -71.58 7.45 54.29
C ASP A 13 -71.05 7.41 55.73
N GLY A 14 -70.63 6.21 56.18
CA GLY A 14 -70.26 5.98 57.57
C GLY A 14 -71.43 6.23 58.55
N LEU A 15 -71.27 7.23 59.42
CA LEU A 15 -72.29 7.64 60.40
C LEU A 15 -73.16 8.80 59.91
N ASN A 16 -72.84 9.39 58.75
CA ASN A 16 -73.50 10.58 58.24
C ASN A 16 -74.46 10.26 57.09
N CYS A 17 -75.58 10.98 57.03
CA CYS A 17 -76.48 10.96 55.89
C CYS A 17 -76.04 12.02 54.87
N VAL A 18 -75.88 11.62 53.61
CA VAL A 18 -75.44 12.48 52.50
C VAL A 18 -76.43 12.42 51.35
N SER A 19 -76.55 13.52 50.60
CA SER A 19 -77.41 13.59 49.41
C SER A 19 -76.84 12.81 48.22
N GLU A 20 -75.52 12.69 48.15
CA GLU A 20 -74.79 11.97 47.09
C GLU A 20 -73.49 11.38 47.68
N CYS A 21 -73.04 10.24 47.14
CA CYS A 21 -71.78 9.65 47.59
C CYS A 21 -70.58 10.49 47.15
N PRO A 22 -69.52 10.58 47.98
CA PRO A 22 -68.27 11.28 47.67
C PRO A 22 -67.70 10.98 46.27
N HIS A 23 -67.68 11.97 45.39
CA HIS A 23 -67.12 11.84 44.04
C HIS A 23 -66.00 12.86 43.79
N GLY A 24 -64.75 12.47 44.07
CA GLY A 24 -63.58 13.32 43.81
C GLY A 24 -63.31 14.37 44.89
N VAL A 25 -63.89 14.21 46.08
CA VAL A 25 -63.58 15.05 47.25
C VAL A 25 -62.19 14.73 47.81
N MET A 26 -61.47 15.74 48.27
CA MET A 26 -60.13 15.57 48.83
C MET A 26 -60.22 15.02 50.26
N GLY A 27 -59.68 13.82 50.47
CA GLY A 27 -59.41 13.25 51.79
C GLY A 27 -57.91 13.30 52.12
N GLU A 28 -57.55 12.80 53.31
CA GLU A 28 -56.16 12.82 53.80
C GLU A 28 -55.15 12.09 52.91
N LYS A 29 -55.60 11.10 52.13
CA LYS A 29 -54.77 10.29 51.22
C LYS A 29 -54.99 10.60 49.73
N GLY A 30 -55.62 11.74 49.40
CA GLY A 30 -55.93 12.15 48.03
C GLY A 30 -57.43 12.16 47.73
N ARG A 31 -57.79 12.17 46.43
CA ARG A 31 -59.20 12.20 46.01
C ARG A 31 -59.90 10.89 46.35
N VAL A 32 -61.03 10.99 47.05
CA VAL A 32 -61.88 9.86 47.44
C VAL A 32 -63.04 9.75 46.47
N TYR A 33 -63.19 8.54 45.90
CA TYR A 33 -64.31 8.17 45.04
C TYR A 33 -65.08 7.03 45.71
N LYS A 34 -66.39 7.20 45.87
CA LYS A 34 -67.31 6.21 46.41
C LYS A 34 -68.52 6.04 45.50
N TYR A 35 -69.02 4.82 45.39
CA TYR A 35 -70.26 4.50 44.69
C TYR A 35 -71.34 4.05 45.69
N HIS A 36 -72.61 4.13 45.33
CA HIS A 36 -73.70 3.65 46.20
C HIS A 36 -74.01 2.17 45.93
N SER A 37 -74.15 1.38 46.99
CA SER A 37 -74.68 0.02 46.91
C SER A 37 -76.21 0.03 46.76
N ALA A 38 -76.81 -1.12 46.42
CA ALA A 38 -78.26 -1.31 46.35
C ALA A 38 -78.98 -0.93 47.68
N ASN A 39 -78.28 -1.04 48.80
CA ASN A 39 -78.76 -0.68 50.14
C ASN A 39 -78.56 0.81 50.48
N LYS A 40 -78.28 1.68 49.50
CA LYS A 40 -78.03 3.12 49.68
C LYS A 40 -76.83 3.47 50.59
N ILE A 41 -75.83 2.59 50.65
CA ILE A 41 -74.59 2.78 51.42
C ILE A 41 -73.46 3.17 50.47
N CYS A 42 -72.68 4.19 50.79
CA CYS A 42 -71.51 4.59 50.02
C CYS A 42 -70.32 3.67 50.32
N LEU A 43 -69.76 3.05 49.29
CA LEU A 43 -68.61 2.14 49.36
C LEU A 43 -67.45 2.69 48.51
N PRO A 44 -66.18 2.48 48.91
CA PRO A 44 -65.03 2.96 48.16
C PRO A 44 -64.90 2.28 46.81
N CYS A 45 -64.43 3.04 45.81
CA CYS A 45 -64.01 2.51 44.52
C CYS A 45 -62.74 1.65 44.64
N HIS A 46 -62.47 0.83 43.61
CA HIS A 46 -61.20 0.13 43.47
C HIS A 46 -60.02 1.12 43.49
N GLU A 47 -58.89 0.76 44.13
CA GLU A 47 -57.75 1.66 44.36
C GLU A 47 -57.17 2.28 43.08
N ASN A 48 -57.34 1.60 41.94
CA ASN A 48 -56.88 2.04 40.63
C ASN A 48 -57.89 2.93 39.86
N CYS A 49 -59.07 3.22 40.40
CA CYS A 49 -60.01 4.13 39.75
C CYS A 49 -59.62 5.59 40.04
N THR A 50 -59.09 6.30 39.05
CA THR A 50 -58.62 7.69 39.22
C THR A 50 -59.66 8.77 38.88
N ALA A 51 -60.78 8.39 38.26
CA ALA A 51 -61.81 9.32 37.79
C ALA A 51 -63.25 8.98 38.26
N GLY A 52 -63.40 8.00 39.16
CA GLY A 52 -64.69 7.54 39.69
C GLY A 52 -64.99 6.07 39.35
N CYS A 53 -66.07 5.53 39.91
CA CYS A 53 -66.53 4.18 39.64
C CYS A 53 -68.05 4.04 39.80
N VAL A 54 -68.63 3.00 39.19
CA VAL A 54 -70.04 2.61 39.36
C VAL A 54 -70.22 1.32 40.16
N GLY A 55 -69.12 0.70 40.61
CA GLY A 55 -69.13 -0.57 41.33
C GLY A 55 -67.75 -0.94 41.90
N PRO A 56 -67.63 -2.10 42.56
CA PRO A 56 -66.43 -2.48 43.32
C PRO A 56 -65.26 -2.97 42.45
N GLY A 57 -65.54 -3.50 41.27
CA GLY A 57 -64.52 -4.04 40.36
C GLY A 57 -63.76 -2.96 39.58
N ILE A 58 -62.57 -3.30 39.09
CA ILE A 58 -61.73 -2.41 38.26
C ILE A 58 -62.35 -2.13 36.87
N ASP A 59 -63.18 -3.05 36.40
CA ASP A 59 -64.02 -2.94 35.20
C ASP A 59 -65.12 -1.87 35.34
N ASN A 60 -65.46 -1.51 36.57
CA ASN A 60 -66.45 -0.48 36.88
C ASN A 60 -65.83 0.91 37.09
N CYS A 61 -64.53 1.10 36.83
CA CYS A 61 -63.92 2.43 36.86
C CYS A 61 -64.41 3.28 35.67
N ILE A 62 -64.83 4.51 35.95
CA ILE A 62 -65.22 5.49 34.94
C ILE A 62 -63.94 5.99 34.27
N ASN A 63 -63.87 5.92 32.93
CA ASN A 63 -62.68 6.24 32.14
C ASN A 63 -61.44 5.49 32.63
N ILE A 64 -61.39 4.17 32.39
CA ILE A 64 -60.11 3.45 32.33
C ILE A 64 -59.32 4.11 31.19
N VAL A 65 -58.52 5.12 31.48
CA VAL A 65 -57.45 5.53 30.58
C VAL A 65 -56.42 4.42 30.73
N PRO A 66 -56.25 3.53 29.73
CA PRO A 66 -55.16 2.56 29.80
C PRO A 66 -53.89 3.40 29.84
N HIS A 67 -53.05 3.23 30.85
CA HIS A 67 -51.68 3.71 30.75
C HIS A 67 -51.11 3.14 29.44
N PRO A 68 -50.69 3.98 28.48
CA PRO A 68 -50.08 3.46 27.28
C PRO A 68 -48.84 2.71 27.73
N ALA A 69 -48.71 1.46 27.30
CA ALA A 69 -47.47 0.69 27.40
C ALA A 69 -46.42 1.29 26.44
N GLU A 70 -46.11 2.58 26.61
CA GLU A 70 -44.99 3.25 25.98
C GLU A 70 -43.73 2.92 26.79
N SER A 71 -42.85 2.07 26.23
CA SER A 71 -41.38 2.28 26.30
C SER A 71 -40.56 1.03 25.95
N LYS A 72 -41.15 -0.18 25.89
CA LYS A 72 -40.33 -1.38 25.61
C LYS A 72 -39.82 -1.40 24.17
N THR A 73 -40.64 -1.06 23.18
CA THR A 73 -40.24 -1.09 21.75
C THR A 73 -39.21 -0.02 21.42
N GLN A 74 -39.35 1.20 21.97
CA GLN A 74 -38.40 2.29 21.73
C GLN A 74 -37.01 2.02 22.35
N ALA A 75 -36.97 1.46 23.56
CA ALA A 75 -35.72 1.09 24.22
C ALA A 75 -34.99 -0.04 23.46
N ILE A 76 -35.72 -1.04 22.96
CA ILE A 76 -35.14 -2.16 22.18
C ILE A 76 -34.52 -1.65 20.87
N VAL A 77 -35.21 -0.74 20.16
CA VAL A 77 -34.69 -0.15 18.91
C VAL A 77 -33.41 0.64 19.16
N ALA A 78 -33.37 1.46 20.23
CA ALA A 78 -32.17 2.22 20.58
C ALA A 78 -30.96 1.33 20.90
N ILE A 79 -31.15 0.26 21.68
CA ILE A 79 -30.09 -0.71 22.01
C ILE A 79 -29.58 -1.41 20.75
N SER A 80 -30.49 -1.81 19.84
CA SER A 80 -30.14 -2.46 18.59
C SER A 80 -29.28 -1.57 17.68
N ILE A 81 -29.60 -0.27 17.60
CA ILE A 81 -28.81 0.70 16.82
C ILE A 81 -27.41 0.83 17.41
N VAL A 82 -27.30 1.03 18.72
CA VAL A 82 -26.00 1.19 19.39
C VAL A 82 -25.14 -0.07 19.25
N ALA A 83 -25.73 -1.26 19.42
CA ALA A 83 -25.03 -2.54 19.23
C ALA A 83 -24.56 -2.70 17.78
N SER A 84 -25.39 -2.33 16.80
CA SER A 84 -25.05 -2.39 15.38
C SER A 84 -23.91 -1.44 15.02
N ILE A 85 -23.93 -0.21 15.56
CA ILE A 85 -22.84 0.76 15.40
C ILE A 85 -21.56 0.21 16.04
N PHE A 86 -21.64 -0.36 17.24
CA PHE A 86 -20.47 -0.92 17.92
C PHE A 86 -19.85 -2.08 17.13
N VAL A 87 -20.67 -3.00 16.61
CA VAL A 87 -20.20 -4.10 15.75
C VAL A 87 -19.57 -3.56 14.47
N LEU A 88 -20.19 -2.56 13.83
CA LEU A 88 -19.62 -1.93 12.64
C LEU A 88 -18.27 -1.26 12.94
N CYS A 89 -18.16 -0.51 14.04
CA CYS A 89 -16.92 0.11 14.48
C CYS A 89 -15.84 -0.93 14.78
N CYS A 90 -16.17 -2.04 15.46
CA CYS A 90 -15.25 -3.14 15.72
C CYS A 90 -14.77 -3.80 14.41
N CYS A 91 -15.66 -4.07 13.46
CA CYS A 91 -15.31 -4.62 12.15
C CYS A 91 -14.39 -3.66 11.37
N LEU A 92 -14.69 -2.35 11.39
CA LEU A 92 -13.84 -1.34 10.77
C LEU A 92 -12.46 -1.27 11.44
N LEU A 93 -12.39 -1.33 12.76
CA LEU A 93 -11.12 -1.32 13.49
C LEU A 93 -10.29 -2.58 13.19
N LEU A 94 -10.89 -3.77 13.18
CA LEU A 94 -10.22 -5.01 12.80
C LEU A 94 -9.73 -4.96 11.35
N ALA A 95 -10.53 -4.43 10.42
CA ALA A 95 -10.09 -4.20 9.06
C ALA A 95 -8.89 -3.24 9.03
N LEU A 96 -8.93 -2.09 9.71
CA LEU A 96 -7.80 -1.15 9.76
C LEU A 96 -6.54 -1.79 10.34
N LEU A 97 -6.65 -2.58 11.40
CA LEU A 97 -5.53 -3.32 12.00
C LEU A 97 -4.98 -4.38 11.04
N TYR A 98 -5.84 -5.13 10.36
CA TYR A 98 -5.46 -6.10 9.35
C TYR A 98 -4.71 -5.45 8.18
N TRP A 99 -5.24 -4.35 7.65
CA TRP A 99 -4.63 -3.61 6.54
C TRP A 99 -3.31 -2.95 6.96
N ARG A 100 -3.22 -2.41 8.18
CA ARG A 100 -1.96 -1.94 8.77
C ARG A 100 -0.96 -3.09 8.89
N GLY A 101 -1.38 -4.24 9.39
CA GLY A 101 -0.56 -5.45 9.48
C GLY A 101 0.00 -5.89 8.13
N LEU A 102 -0.85 -5.97 7.10
CA LEU A 102 -0.44 -6.26 5.73
C LEU A 102 0.53 -5.22 5.17
N LYS A 103 0.25 -3.93 5.37
CA LYS A 103 1.12 -2.83 4.91
C LYS A 103 2.50 -2.91 5.59
N ILE A 104 2.55 -3.20 6.89
CA ILE A 104 3.80 -3.36 7.65
C ILE A 104 4.56 -4.60 7.17
N ARG A 105 3.89 -5.76 7.01
CA ARG A 105 4.50 -6.99 6.48
C ARG A 105 5.13 -6.74 5.11
N LYS A 106 4.38 -6.12 4.19
CA LYS A 106 4.87 -5.77 2.85
C LYS A 106 6.05 -4.79 2.90
N LYS A 107 5.99 -3.75 3.75
CA LYS A 107 7.10 -2.81 3.93
C LYS A 107 8.34 -3.51 4.48
N ARG A 108 8.20 -4.32 5.53
CA ARG A 108 9.32 -5.08 6.13
C ARG A 108 9.93 -6.08 5.14
N ALA A 109 9.11 -6.77 4.35
CA ALA A 109 9.60 -7.65 3.29
C ALA A 109 10.36 -6.86 2.21
N MET A 110 9.79 -5.75 1.72
CA MET A 110 10.47 -4.87 0.75
C MET A 110 11.85 -4.43 1.26
N ARG A 111 11.96 -4.06 2.55
CA ARG A 111 13.23 -3.71 3.17
C ARG A 111 14.22 -4.87 3.17
N ARG A 112 13.83 -6.02 3.72
CA ARG A 112 14.69 -7.22 3.81
C ARG A 112 15.30 -7.66 2.48
N TYR A 113 14.58 -7.45 1.37
CA TYR A 113 15.00 -7.95 0.06
C TYR A 113 15.59 -6.88 -0.87
N LEU A 114 15.12 -5.64 -0.78
CA LEU A 114 15.52 -4.58 -1.71
C LEU A 114 16.38 -3.49 -1.08
N GLU A 115 16.17 -3.14 0.19
CA GLU A 115 17.00 -2.11 0.82
C GLU A 115 18.44 -2.59 0.85
N ARG A 116 19.32 -1.74 0.31
CA ARG A 116 20.74 -1.76 0.60
C ARG A 116 20.86 -1.41 2.08
N GLU A 117 21.70 -2.11 2.84
CA GLU A 117 22.10 -1.58 4.14
C GLU A 117 22.73 -0.21 3.85
N GLU A 118 22.01 0.86 4.19
CA GLU A 118 22.54 2.21 4.06
C GLU A 118 23.72 2.28 5.02
N CYS A 119 24.93 2.18 4.47
CA CYS A 119 26.14 2.37 5.25
C CYS A 119 26.07 3.81 5.80
N PRO A 120 26.13 4.01 7.12
CA PRO A 120 26.29 5.34 7.69
C PRO A 120 27.50 6.02 7.07
N GLU A 121 27.42 7.32 6.82
CA GLU A 121 28.58 8.10 6.41
C GLU A 121 29.74 7.88 7.40
N MET A 122 30.91 7.54 6.84
CA MET A 122 32.21 7.31 7.47
C MET A 122 32.27 6.21 8.55
N MET A 123 33.04 5.13 8.30
CA MET A 123 34.08 4.64 9.21
C MET A 123 34.87 3.45 8.64
N ASP A 124 36.20 3.55 8.78
CA ASP A 124 37.31 2.58 8.82
C ASP A 124 37.42 1.37 7.83
N PRO A 125 38.59 1.12 7.17
CA PRO A 125 38.77 0.03 6.19
C PRO A 125 38.88 -1.41 6.75
N SER A 126 38.53 -1.70 8.02
CA SER A 126 38.96 -2.95 8.67
C SER A 126 37.85 -3.92 9.10
N GLU A 127 36.57 -3.72 8.76
CA GLU A 127 35.53 -4.71 9.03
C GLU A 127 35.10 -5.45 7.76
N LYS A 128 35.15 -6.78 7.84
CA LYS A 128 34.90 -7.73 6.75
C LYS A 128 33.58 -7.41 6.05
N SER A 129 33.70 -6.82 4.86
CA SER A 129 32.60 -6.57 3.94
C SER A 129 31.77 -7.84 3.78
N ASN A 130 30.55 -7.83 4.29
CA ASN A 130 29.53 -8.78 3.86
C ASN A 130 29.40 -8.61 2.33
N THR A 131 30.07 -9.46 1.56
CA THR A 131 30.03 -9.40 0.10
C THR A 131 28.58 -9.59 -0.32
N VAL A 132 27.95 -8.49 -0.75
CA VAL A 132 26.62 -8.51 -1.37
C VAL A 132 26.72 -9.50 -2.53
N GLN A 133 25.88 -10.54 -2.53
CA GLN A 133 25.88 -11.54 -3.59
C GLN A 133 24.47 -11.68 -4.15
N ALA A 134 24.36 -11.59 -5.47
CA ALA A 134 23.12 -11.82 -6.18
C ALA A 134 22.61 -13.24 -5.95
N ARG A 135 21.29 -13.38 -5.78
CA ARG A 135 20.63 -14.66 -5.56
C ARG A 135 20.54 -15.48 -6.85
N ILE A 136 20.55 -16.80 -6.74
CA ILE A 136 20.15 -17.67 -7.84
C ILE A 136 18.68 -18.04 -7.66
N PHE A 137 17.83 -17.55 -8.57
CA PHE A 137 16.38 -17.76 -8.52
C PHE A 137 15.98 -19.05 -9.22
N LYS A 138 14.93 -19.70 -8.70
CA LYS A 138 14.16 -20.68 -9.47
C LYS A 138 13.15 -19.97 -10.37
N SER A 139 12.85 -20.56 -11.51
CA SER A 139 11.85 -20.01 -12.45
C SER A 139 10.45 -19.90 -11.84
N THR A 140 10.11 -20.74 -10.85
CA THR A 140 8.84 -20.73 -10.11
C THR A 140 8.66 -19.52 -9.20
N GLU A 141 9.75 -18.90 -8.75
CA GLU A 141 9.72 -17.72 -7.89
C GLU A 141 9.42 -16.42 -8.67
N LEU A 142 9.60 -16.45 -9.99
CA LEU A 142 9.55 -15.27 -10.85
C LEU A 142 8.36 -15.35 -11.81
N LYS A 143 7.51 -14.33 -11.78
CA LYS A 143 6.42 -14.16 -12.73
C LYS A 143 6.60 -12.90 -13.57
N LYS A 144 6.82 -13.07 -14.87
CA LYS A 144 6.79 -11.99 -15.86
C LYS A 144 5.34 -11.51 -16.05
N LEU A 145 5.11 -10.20 -16.05
CA LEU A 145 3.76 -9.62 -16.18
C LEU A 145 3.60 -8.81 -17.47
N LYS A 146 4.34 -7.71 -17.61
CA LYS A 146 4.20 -6.76 -18.74
C LYS A 146 5.55 -6.41 -19.31
N ILE A 147 5.68 -6.40 -20.64
CA ILE A 147 6.88 -5.89 -21.31
C ILE A 147 6.99 -4.38 -21.10
N LEU A 148 8.15 -3.93 -20.62
CA LEU A 148 8.49 -2.51 -20.43
C LEU A 148 9.31 -1.97 -21.60
N GLY A 149 10.11 -2.82 -22.24
CA GLY A 149 10.90 -2.47 -23.40
C GLY A 149 11.61 -3.68 -23.98
N ALA A 150 11.99 -3.58 -25.24
CA ALA A 150 12.82 -4.56 -25.93
C ALA A 150 14.00 -3.84 -26.58
N GLY A 151 15.15 -4.49 -26.60
CA GLY A 151 16.34 -3.98 -27.24
C GLY A 151 17.28 -5.11 -27.64
N VAL A 152 18.44 -4.72 -28.15
CA VAL A 152 19.43 -5.66 -28.68
C VAL A 152 19.92 -6.66 -27.62
N PHE A 153 19.95 -6.24 -26.35
CA PHE A 153 20.32 -7.07 -25.20
C PHE A 153 19.14 -7.83 -24.58
N GLY A 154 18.03 -8.00 -25.30
CA GLY A 154 16.86 -8.74 -24.87
C GLY A 154 15.70 -7.87 -24.39
N THR A 155 14.76 -8.49 -23.68
CA THR A 155 13.45 -7.92 -23.36
C THR A 155 13.28 -7.69 -21.86
N ILE A 156 12.91 -6.48 -21.47
CA ILE A 156 12.68 -6.08 -20.09
C ILE A 156 11.19 -6.23 -19.77
N HIS A 157 10.89 -6.92 -18.68
CA HIS A 157 9.55 -7.12 -18.18
C HIS A 157 9.40 -6.54 -16.78
N LYS A 158 8.27 -5.88 -16.51
CA LYS A 158 7.75 -5.76 -15.16
C LYS A 158 7.36 -7.15 -14.69
N GLY A 159 7.86 -7.55 -13.54
CA GLY A 159 7.60 -8.86 -12.95
C GLY A 159 7.28 -8.78 -11.47
N VAL A 160 7.00 -9.96 -10.92
CA VAL A 160 6.82 -10.18 -9.49
C VAL A 160 7.74 -11.32 -9.08
N TRP A 161 8.50 -11.09 -8.02
CA TRP A 161 9.21 -12.11 -7.28
C TRP A 161 8.40 -12.49 -6.04
N THR A 162 8.19 -13.79 -5.84
CA THR A 162 7.57 -14.35 -4.63
C THR A 162 8.60 -15.27 -3.97
N PRO A 163 9.25 -14.84 -2.87
CA PRO A 163 10.23 -15.67 -2.19
C PRO A 163 9.62 -16.98 -1.68
N GLU A 164 10.37 -18.08 -1.75
CA GLU A 164 9.92 -19.36 -1.16
C GLU A 164 9.64 -19.19 0.34
N GLY A 165 8.46 -19.65 0.78
CA GLY A 165 8.02 -19.54 2.18
C GLY A 165 7.47 -18.17 2.59
N ASP A 166 7.48 -17.16 1.72
CA ASP A 166 6.79 -15.88 1.95
C ASP A 166 5.63 -15.72 0.95
N SER A 167 4.53 -15.10 1.38
CA SER A 167 3.38 -14.80 0.50
C SER A 167 3.48 -13.40 -0.11
N VAL A 168 4.52 -12.64 0.25
CA VAL A 168 4.72 -11.27 -0.23
C VAL A 168 5.21 -11.27 -1.68
N LYS A 169 4.45 -10.57 -2.52
CA LYS A 169 4.78 -10.28 -3.92
C LYS A 169 5.60 -9.01 -4.02
N ILE A 170 6.85 -9.14 -4.48
CA ILE A 170 7.81 -8.05 -4.62
C ILE A 170 7.89 -7.62 -6.09
N PRO A 171 7.63 -6.34 -6.43
CA PRO A 171 7.74 -5.87 -7.80
C PRO A 171 9.22 -5.80 -8.22
N VAL A 172 9.54 -6.42 -9.35
CA VAL A 172 10.90 -6.50 -9.90
C VAL A 172 10.91 -6.14 -11.39
N SER A 173 12.10 -5.80 -11.88
CA SER A 173 12.38 -5.71 -13.32
C SER A 173 13.15 -6.98 -13.72
N ILE A 174 12.64 -7.68 -14.74
CA ILE A 174 13.20 -8.94 -15.23
C ILE A 174 13.67 -8.72 -16.67
N LYS A 175 14.99 -8.69 -16.87
CA LYS A 175 15.58 -8.65 -18.20
C LYS A 175 15.85 -10.07 -18.69
N VAL A 176 15.21 -10.43 -19.79
CA VAL A 176 15.34 -11.75 -20.42
C VAL A 176 16.34 -11.65 -21.55
N ILE A 177 17.43 -12.39 -21.44
CA ILE A 177 18.47 -12.56 -22.44
C ILE A 177 18.33 -13.96 -23.02
N GLN A 178 18.29 -14.03 -24.34
CA GLN A 178 18.10 -15.26 -25.08
C GLN A 178 19.05 -15.25 -26.28
N ASP A 179 19.59 -16.42 -26.60
CA ASP A 179 20.33 -16.61 -27.85
C ASP A 179 19.36 -16.37 -29.02
N ARG A 180 19.76 -15.54 -29.98
CA ARG A 180 18.91 -15.22 -31.14
C ARG A 180 18.61 -16.44 -31.99
N ASN A 181 19.55 -17.38 -32.05
CA ASN A 181 19.40 -18.61 -32.80
C ASN A 181 18.66 -19.70 -31.99
N GLY A 182 18.39 -19.44 -30.71
CA GLY A 182 17.74 -20.39 -29.80
C GLY A 182 18.51 -21.69 -29.57
N SER A 183 19.76 -21.77 -30.03
CA SER A 183 20.60 -22.97 -29.98
C SER A 183 21.30 -23.11 -28.63
N GLN A 184 21.51 -22.00 -27.93
CA GLN A 184 22.32 -21.96 -26.73
C GLN A 184 21.47 -21.62 -25.50
N THR A 185 21.84 -22.22 -24.37
CA THR A 185 21.12 -22.14 -23.10
C THR A 185 22.06 -21.67 -21.99
N PHE A 186 21.51 -20.99 -21.00
CA PHE A 186 22.25 -20.35 -19.92
C PHE A 186 22.09 -21.12 -18.61
N HIS A 187 22.31 -22.44 -18.63
CA HIS A 187 22.14 -23.27 -17.43
C HIS A 187 23.28 -23.11 -16.41
N ALA A 188 24.50 -22.82 -16.87
CA ALA A 188 25.64 -22.60 -15.99
C ALA A 188 25.72 -21.14 -15.52
N VAL A 189 25.91 -20.95 -14.22
CA VAL A 189 26.26 -19.65 -13.66
C VAL A 189 27.75 -19.41 -13.89
N THR A 190 28.11 -18.32 -14.55
CA THR A 190 29.50 -18.00 -14.91
C THR A 190 30.14 -17.02 -13.92
N ASP A 191 31.47 -16.96 -13.89
CA ASP A 191 32.20 -15.98 -13.06
C ASP A 191 31.80 -14.54 -13.38
N HIS A 192 31.48 -14.25 -14.64
CA HIS A 192 31.00 -12.93 -15.05
C HIS A 192 29.62 -12.61 -14.45
N MET A 193 28.71 -13.59 -14.39
CA MET A 193 27.41 -13.44 -13.72
C MET A 193 27.59 -13.18 -12.22
N LEU A 194 28.52 -13.91 -11.58
CA LEU A 194 28.84 -13.73 -10.16
C LEU A 194 29.48 -12.36 -9.90
N ALA A 195 30.40 -11.93 -10.75
CA ALA A 195 31.03 -10.61 -10.67
C ALA A 195 30.03 -9.48 -10.87
N MET A 196 29.06 -9.61 -11.80
CA MET A 196 27.96 -8.65 -11.91
C MET A 196 27.09 -8.64 -10.65
N GLY A 197 26.89 -9.82 -10.05
CA GLY A 197 26.09 -10.01 -8.86
C GLY A 197 26.71 -9.53 -7.56
N SER A 198 28.02 -9.27 -7.54
CA SER A 198 28.74 -8.77 -6.36
C SER A 198 28.81 -7.25 -6.26
N LEU A 199 28.36 -6.53 -7.29
CA LEU A 199 28.47 -5.09 -7.38
C LEU A 199 27.36 -4.39 -6.57
N ASP A 200 27.77 -3.49 -5.70
CA ASP A 200 26.87 -2.75 -4.83
C ASP A 200 27.32 -1.30 -4.61
N HIS A 201 26.68 -0.35 -5.29
CA HIS A 201 26.97 1.08 -5.16
C HIS A 201 25.73 1.97 -5.33
N PRO A 202 25.55 3.08 -4.57
CA PRO A 202 24.39 3.99 -4.65
C PRO A 202 24.00 4.42 -6.06
N CYS A 203 24.99 4.62 -6.92
CA CYS A 203 24.79 5.11 -8.29
C CYS A 203 24.78 4.00 -9.35
N ILE A 204 24.65 2.73 -8.98
CA ILE A 204 24.40 1.62 -9.91
C ILE A 204 23.15 0.84 -9.48
N VAL A 205 22.45 0.26 -10.46
CA VAL A 205 21.28 -0.58 -10.20
C VAL A 205 21.76 -1.95 -9.72
N ARG A 206 21.42 -2.29 -8.47
CA ARG A 206 21.78 -3.56 -7.86
C ARG A 206 21.10 -4.73 -8.57
N LEU A 207 21.87 -5.75 -8.90
CA LEU A 207 21.36 -7.04 -9.34
C LEU A 207 20.87 -7.82 -8.11
N LEU A 208 19.57 -8.06 -8.02
CA LEU A 208 18.98 -8.84 -6.92
C LEU A 208 19.30 -10.32 -7.06
N GLY A 209 19.36 -10.79 -8.31
CA GLY A 209 19.62 -12.17 -8.62
C GLY A 209 19.53 -12.50 -10.10
N ILE A 210 19.80 -13.77 -10.39
CA ILE A 210 19.93 -14.35 -11.71
C ILE A 210 19.12 -15.64 -11.75
N CYS A 211 18.33 -15.85 -12.80
CA CYS A 211 17.66 -17.11 -13.07
C CYS A 211 18.28 -17.73 -14.33
N PRO A 212 19.21 -18.70 -14.19
CA PRO A 212 19.70 -19.48 -15.31
C PRO A 212 18.60 -20.38 -15.90
N GLY A 213 18.75 -20.80 -17.15
CA GLY A 213 17.78 -21.63 -17.84
C GLY A 213 17.92 -21.57 -19.36
N THR A 214 16.86 -21.94 -20.08
CA THR A 214 16.80 -21.79 -21.56
C THR A 214 16.97 -20.33 -22.00
N GLN A 215 16.46 -19.40 -21.17
CA GLN A 215 16.70 -17.97 -21.26
C GLN A 215 17.29 -17.50 -19.94
N LEU A 216 18.32 -16.66 -20.00
CA LEU A 216 18.89 -16.04 -18.82
C LEU A 216 17.98 -14.89 -18.37
N GLN A 217 17.63 -14.84 -17.09
CA GLN A 217 16.87 -13.73 -16.53
C GLN A 217 17.68 -12.99 -15.47
N LEU A 218 17.91 -11.71 -15.69
CA LEU A 218 18.53 -10.80 -14.72
C LEU A 218 17.44 -10.06 -13.96
N VAL A 219 17.45 -10.14 -12.63
CA VAL A 219 16.41 -9.57 -11.78
C VAL A 219 16.95 -8.39 -11.01
N THR A 220 16.34 -7.22 -11.20
CA THR A 220 16.70 -5.98 -10.51
C THR A 220 15.47 -5.37 -9.82
N GLN A 221 15.69 -4.37 -8.96
CA GLN A 221 14.57 -3.60 -8.42
C GLN A 221 13.80 -2.88 -9.55
N LEU A 222 12.47 -2.85 -9.46
CA LEU A 222 11.67 -2.08 -10.40
C LEU A 222 11.75 -0.59 -10.05
N LEU A 223 12.34 0.21 -10.94
CA LEU A 223 12.41 1.66 -10.81
C LEU A 223 11.25 2.32 -11.57
N PRO A 224 10.22 2.86 -10.87
CA PRO A 224 8.97 3.29 -11.50
C PRO A 224 9.12 4.57 -12.34
N MET A 225 10.14 5.38 -12.08
CA MET A 225 10.41 6.60 -12.86
C MET A 225 11.03 6.30 -14.24
N GLY A 226 11.45 5.06 -14.50
CA GLY A 226 11.99 4.66 -15.79
C GLY A 226 13.36 5.26 -16.09
N SER A 227 13.65 5.45 -17.38
CA SER A 227 14.95 5.94 -17.85
C SER A 227 15.05 7.47 -17.82
N LEU A 228 16.27 7.95 -17.59
CA LEU A 228 16.59 9.38 -17.62
C LEU A 228 16.27 9.99 -19.00
N LEU A 229 16.53 9.26 -20.10
CA LEU A 229 16.16 9.71 -21.44
C LEU A 229 14.66 10.01 -21.56
N GLN A 230 13.82 9.09 -21.06
CA GLN A 230 12.37 9.26 -21.11
C GLN A 230 11.95 10.46 -20.25
N TYR A 231 12.49 10.59 -19.04
CA TYR A 231 12.17 11.67 -18.12
C TYR A 231 12.52 13.05 -18.71
N VAL A 232 13.73 13.21 -19.26
CA VAL A 232 14.17 14.47 -19.87
C VAL A 232 13.33 14.82 -21.08
N ARG A 233 12.96 13.84 -21.93
CA ARG A 233 12.08 14.07 -23.08
C ARG A 233 10.69 14.54 -22.68
N GLN A 234 10.10 13.92 -21.66
CA GLN A 234 8.78 14.27 -21.15
C GLN A 234 8.75 15.67 -20.51
N ASN A 235 9.89 16.13 -19.98
CA ASN A 235 10.03 17.41 -19.29
C ASN A 235 10.81 18.46 -20.12
N LYS A 236 11.00 18.24 -21.42
CA LYS A 236 11.81 19.15 -22.26
C LYS A 236 11.25 20.58 -22.30
N ASN A 237 9.93 20.72 -22.24
CA ASN A 237 9.22 21.99 -22.32
C ASN A 237 8.82 22.53 -20.93
N THR A 238 9.30 21.93 -19.85
CA THR A 238 9.01 22.37 -18.49
C THR A 238 10.29 22.89 -17.83
N SER A 239 10.16 23.88 -16.94
CA SER A 239 11.28 24.34 -16.11
C SER A 239 11.68 23.32 -15.02
N ALA A 240 11.15 22.09 -15.08
CA ALA A 240 11.41 21.05 -14.10
C ALA A 240 12.86 20.53 -14.17
N VAL A 241 13.52 20.63 -15.34
CA VAL A 241 14.91 20.18 -15.53
C VAL A 241 15.85 21.38 -15.55
N GLY A 242 16.33 21.76 -14.37
CA GLY A 242 17.30 22.85 -14.20
C GLY A 242 18.78 22.42 -14.37
N PRO A 243 19.71 23.36 -14.63
CA PRO A 243 21.14 23.08 -14.78
C PRO A 243 21.76 22.35 -13.58
N GLN A 244 21.39 22.74 -12.35
CA GLN A 244 21.90 22.10 -11.14
C GLN A 244 21.54 20.60 -11.07
N MET A 245 20.34 20.24 -11.52
CA MET A 245 19.89 18.85 -11.51
C MET A 245 20.64 18.02 -12.55
N LEU A 246 20.90 18.58 -13.74
CA LEU A 246 21.73 17.95 -14.77
C LEU A 246 23.15 17.67 -14.24
N LEU A 247 23.77 18.66 -13.59
CA LEU A 247 25.10 18.51 -12.98
C LEU A 247 25.10 17.41 -11.91
N ASN A 248 24.09 17.39 -11.03
CA ASN A 248 23.96 16.36 -10.00
C ASN A 248 23.84 14.95 -10.60
N TRP A 249 23.07 14.79 -11.68
CA TRP A 249 22.97 13.51 -12.39
C TRP A 249 24.30 13.10 -13.02
N CYS A 250 25.03 14.03 -13.65
CA CYS A 250 26.35 13.76 -14.21
C CYS A 250 27.33 13.26 -13.15
N VAL A 251 27.37 13.89 -11.97
CA VAL A 251 28.21 13.46 -10.85
C VAL A 251 27.86 12.05 -10.39
N GLN A 252 26.56 11.74 -10.25
CA GLN A 252 26.13 10.40 -9.85
C GLN A 252 26.50 9.33 -10.90
N ILE A 253 26.27 9.62 -12.19
CA ILE A 253 26.66 8.71 -13.28
C ILE A 253 28.17 8.47 -13.25
N ALA A 254 28.97 9.52 -13.09
CA ALA A 254 30.43 9.41 -12.99
C ALA A 254 30.86 8.56 -11.79
N LYS A 255 30.28 8.77 -10.61
CA LYS A 255 30.53 7.93 -9.42
C LYS A 255 30.19 6.46 -9.67
N GLY A 256 29.06 6.19 -10.33
CA GLY A 256 28.67 4.84 -10.71
C GLY A 256 29.65 4.18 -11.67
N MET A 257 30.10 4.91 -12.69
CA MET A 257 31.08 4.41 -13.67
C MET A 257 32.47 4.19 -13.07
N TYR A 258 32.91 5.09 -12.18
CA TYR A 258 34.16 4.94 -11.44
C TYR A 258 34.16 3.68 -10.57
N TYR A 259 33.07 3.44 -9.83
CA TYR A 259 32.92 2.21 -9.04
C TYR A 259 33.01 0.94 -9.91
N LEU A 260 32.36 0.95 -11.08
CA LEU A 260 32.44 -0.18 -12.02
C LEU A 260 33.87 -0.42 -12.50
N GLU A 261 34.63 0.64 -12.78
CA GLU A 261 36.03 0.56 -13.17
C GLU A 261 36.92 -0.05 -12.08
N GLU A 262 36.77 0.40 -10.82
CA GLU A 262 37.52 -0.17 -9.67
C GLU A 262 37.28 -1.68 -9.52
N HIS A 263 36.08 -2.15 -9.88
CA HIS A 263 35.70 -3.56 -9.84
C HIS A 263 35.91 -4.29 -11.16
N ARG A 264 36.64 -3.69 -12.12
CA ARG A 264 36.97 -4.25 -13.44
C ARG A 264 35.73 -4.65 -14.26
N MET A 265 34.59 -4.01 -14.01
CA MET A 265 33.34 -4.24 -14.72
C MET A 265 33.16 -3.22 -15.84
N VAL A 266 33.35 -3.65 -17.08
CA VAL A 266 33.16 -2.77 -18.25
C VAL A 266 31.67 -2.69 -18.60
N HIS A 267 31.10 -1.48 -18.63
CA HIS A 267 29.68 -1.30 -18.99
C HIS A 267 29.36 -1.64 -20.46
N ARG A 268 30.18 -1.17 -21.42
CA ARG A 268 30.05 -1.36 -22.88
C ARG A 268 28.80 -0.79 -23.57
N ASN A 269 27.85 -0.20 -22.83
CA ASN A 269 26.60 0.32 -23.39
C ASN A 269 26.08 1.53 -22.58
N LEU A 270 26.97 2.42 -22.15
CA LEU A 270 26.56 3.59 -21.38
C LEU A 270 25.76 4.55 -22.29
N SER A 271 24.52 4.85 -21.91
CA SER A 271 23.67 5.84 -22.58
C SER A 271 22.56 6.32 -21.64
N ALA A 272 21.94 7.46 -21.94
CA ALA A 272 20.82 7.99 -21.13
C ALA A 272 19.60 7.04 -21.03
N ARG A 273 19.50 6.04 -21.92
CA ARG A 273 18.48 4.97 -21.85
C ARG A 273 18.75 3.98 -20.71
N ASN A 274 20.03 3.78 -20.39
CA ASN A 274 20.51 2.85 -19.37
C ASN A 274 20.84 3.56 -18.05
N ILE A 275 20.49 4.85 -17.93
CA ILE A 275 20.43 5.53 -16.65
C ILE A 275 18.99 5.46 -16.16
N LEU A 276 18.76 4.80 -15.03
CA LEU A 276 17.44 4.68 -14.43
C LEU A 276 17.29 5.62 -13.25
N MET A 277 16.08 6.14 -13.05
CA MET A 277 15.78 7.08 -11.98
C MET A 277 15.16 6.35 -10.78
N LYS A 278 15.80 6.44 -9.61
CA LYS A 278 15.23 5.99 -8.34
C LYS A 278 14.27 7.05 -7.78
N THR A 279 14.73 8.30 -7.80
CA THR A 279 13.94 9.50 -7.53
C THR A 279 14.37 10.59 -8.53
N VAL A 280 13.70 11.75 -8.54
CA VAL A 280 14.10 12.90 -9.38
C VAL A 280 15.56 13.30 -9.10
N ASN A 281 15.99 13.22 -7.85
CA ASN A 281 17.33 13.62 -7.41
C ASN A 281 18.35 12.48 -7.40
N HIS A 282 17.94 11.24 -7.71
CA HIS A 282 18.80 10.06 -7.58
C HIS A 282 18.71 9.16 -8.82
N VAL A 283 19.83 9.06 -9.55
CA VAL A 283 19.98 8.26 -10.77
C VAL A 283 20.96 7.11 -10.57
N GLN A 284 20.77 6.03 -11.33
CA GLN A 284 21.57 4.83 -11.24
C GLN A 284 21.93 4.29 -12.62
N VAL A 285 23.19 3.91 -12.80
CA VAL A 285 23.68 3.22 -14.00
C VAL A 285 23.14 1.79 -14.01
N SER A 286 22.55 1.35 -15.12
CA SER A 286 21.99 0.00 -15.30
C SER A 286 22.64 -0.70 -16.49
N ASP A 287 22.35 -1.98 -16.69
CA ASP A 287 22.81 -2.75 -17.85
C ASP A 287 24.35 -2.86 -18.03
N PHE A 288 25.13 -2.64 -16.98
CA PHE A 288 26.56 -2.93 -16.98
C PHE A 288 26.82 -4.43 -17.10
N GLY A 289 27.92 -4.83 -17.77
CA GLY A 289 28.31 -6.23 -17.94
C GLY A 289 27.40 -7.08 -18.85
N VAL A 290 26.22 -6.60 -19.24
CA VAL A 290 25.23 -7.39 -20.00
C VAL A 290 25.74 -7.80 -21.37
N ALA A 291 26.48 -6.93 -22.06
CA ALA A 291 27.04 -7.25 -23.36
C ALA A 291 28.00 -8.45 -23.32
N ASP A 292 28.63 -8.69 -22.17
CA ASP A 292 29.56 -9.80 -22.01
C ASP A 292 28.90 -11.15 -21.72
N LEU A 293 27.60 -11.14 -21.38
CA LEU A 293 26.78 -12.35 -21.20
C LEU A 293 26.31 -12.97 -22.52
N LEU A 294 26.33 -12.21 -23.62
CA LEU A 294 25.90 -12.71 -24.92
C LEU A 294 26.91 -13.68 -25.52
N TYR A 295 26.45 -14.59 -26.38
CA TYR A 295 27.36 -15.45 -27.14
C TYR A 295 28.13 -14.66 -28.20
N PRO A 296 29.31 -15.12 -28.65
CA PRO A 296 30.18 -14.36 -29.56
C PRO A 296 29.48 -13.84 -30.82
N ASP A 297 28.59 -14.61 -31.43
CA ASP A 297 27.87 -14.20 -32.65
C ASP A 297 26.83 -13.11 -32.35
N ASP A 298 26.10 -13.24 -31.24
CA ASP A 298 25.19 -12.21 -30.74
C ASP A 298 25.95 -10.93 -30.36
N LYS A 299 27.14 -11.05 -29.75
CA LYS A 299 27.99 -9.89 -29.43
C LYS A 299 28.34 -9.11 -30.70
N LYS A 300 28.81 -9.79 -31.76
CA LYS A 300 29.16 -9.14 -33.05
C LYS A 300 27.97 -8.40 -33.63
N PHE A 301 26.79 -9.04 -33.65
CA PHE A 301 25.57 -8.40 -34.12
C PHE A 301 25.25 -7.14 -33.29
N CYS A 302 25.35 -7.23 -31.96
CA CYS A 302 25.03 -6.10 -31.08
C CYS A 302 25.93 -4.89 -31.33
N TYR A 303 27.23 -5.11 -31.48
CA TYR A 303 28.16 -4.02 -31.78
C TYR A 303 27.86 -3.36 -33.13
N ASN A 304 27.49 -4.14 -34.14
CA ASN A 304 27.14 -3.61 -35.46
C ASN A 304 25.86 -2.75 -35.39
N GLU A 305 24.81 -3.20 -34.72
CA GLU A 305 23.58 -2.41 -34.59
C GLU A 305 23.75 -1.14 -33.74
N ILE A 306 24.54 -1.20 -32.67
CA ILE A 306 24.87 -0.01 -31.88
C ILE A 306 25.64 0.99 -32.75
N LYS A 307 26.59 0.51 -33.56
CA LYS A 307 27.37 1.34 -34.48
C LYS A 307 26.48 2.00 -35.55
N VAL A 308 25.56 1.26 -36.16
CA VAL A 308 24.60 1.80 -37.14
C VAL A 308 23.71 2.87 -36.50
N ASN A 309 23.21 2.64 -35.29
CA ASN A 309 22.38 3.61 -34.59
C ASN A 309 23.15 4.87 -34.15
N LEU A 310 24.44 4.76 -33.82
CA LEU A 310 25.28 5.92 -33.52
C LEU A 310 25.57 6.76 -34.76
N LEU A 311 25.84 6.13 -35.90
CA LEU A 311 26.03 6.82 -37.19
C LEU A 311 24.77 7.58 -37.62
N ASN A 312 23.58 7.12 -37.22
CA ASN A 312 22.31 7.79 -37.51
C ASN A 312 21.96 8.94 -36.54
N ILE A 313 22.77 9.22 -35.52
CA ILE A 313 22.52 10.28 -34.50
C ILE A 313 23.52 11.45 -34.63
N ASP A 314 24.05 11.72 -35.83
CA ASP A 314 24.95 12.87 -36.01
C ASP A 314 24.22 14.23 -35.84
N PHE A 315 24.54 14.83 -34.69
CA PHE A 315 24.63 16.24 -34.30
C PHE A 315 23.39 17.17 -34.31
N ASN A 316 22.81 17.34 -33.12
CA ASN A 316 22.59 18.66 -32.53
C ASN A 316 22.42 18.54 -31.00
N VAL A 317 23.15 19.39 -30.23
CA VAL A 317 23.12 19.59 -28.75
C VAL A 317 23.91 18.49 -27.96
N LEU A 318 25.03 18.70 -27.23
CA LEU A 318 25.80 19.82 -26.67
C LEU A 318 27.29 19.40 -26.52
N TYR A 319 28.21 20.36 -26.68
CA TYR A 319 29.64 20.39 -26.29
C TYR A 319 30.37 19.06 -25.95
N TYR A 320 31.20 18.59 -26.88
CA TYR A 320 32.28 17.64 -26.64
C TYR A 320 33.61 18.26 -27.05
N ARG A 321 34.56 18.37 -26.10
CA ARG A 321 35.96 18.76 -26.36
C ARG A 321 36.85 17.52 -26.15
N PRO A 322 37.74 17.15 -27.09
CA PRO A 322 38.59 15.97 -26.94
C PRO A 322 39.86 16.33 -26.16
N LEU A 323 40.27 15.49 -25.22
CA LEU A 323 41.64 15.48 -24.69
C LEU A 323 42.30 14.16 -25.10
N ASN A 324 43.20 14.23 -26.09
CA ASN A 324 44.21 13.22 -26.37
C ASN A 324 45.51 13.71 -25.74
N VAL A 325 46.04 13.00 -24.73
CA VAL A 325 47.45 13.08 -24.38
C VAL A 325 47.93 11.69 -23.93
N LEU A 326 48.90 11.18 -24.69
CA LEU A 326 49.85 10.07 -24.42
C LEU A 326 49.33 8.62 -24.44
N GLY A 327 50.02 7.82 -25.25
CA GLY A 327 49.67 6.44 -25.57
C GLY A 327 49.73 5.49 -24.38
N ALA A 328 48.67 4.69 -24.25
CA ALA A 328 48.66 3.47 -23.45
C ALA A 328 47.91 2.38 -24.22
N LYS A 329 48.55 1.22 -24.36
CA LYS A 329 48.03 0.02 -25.01
C LYS A 329 46.74 -0.45 -24.31
N HIS A 330 45.76 -0.87 -25.11
CA HIS A 330 44.57 -1.68 -24.78
C HIS A 330 44.35 -1.96 -23.28
N GLY A 331 43.70 -1.01 -22.60
CA GLY A 331 43.26 -1.13 -21.20
C GLY A 331 42.49 0.13 -20.79
N SER A 332 41.30 -0.06 -20.21
CA SER A 332 40.48 0.91 -19.45
C SER A 332 39.98 2.22 -20.09
N TYR A 333 40.55 2.75 -21.18
CA TYR A 333 40.15 4.07 -21.73
C TYR A 333 38.97 4.08 -22.72
N VAL A 334 38.21 3.00 -22.88
CA VAL A 334 37.07 2.92 -23.83
C VAL A 334 35.74 3.32 -23.19
N HIS A 335 35.75 4.13 -22.14
CA HIS A 335 34.52 4.55 -21.48
C HIS A 335 33.95 5.90 -21.94
N VAL A 336 34.69 6.67 -22.75
CA VAL A 336 34.16 7.84 -23.47
C VAL A 336 34.94 8.02 -24.78
N CYS A 337 34.44 7.46 -25.89
CA CYS A 337 34.56 7.98 -27.28
C CYS A 337 34.41 6.87 -28.32
N SER A 338 33.53 7.12 -29.30
CA SER A 338 33.44 6.34 -30.54
C SER A 338 34.59 6.70 -31.50
N LYS A 339 35.09 5.69 -32.21
CA LYS A 339 36.17 5.68 -33.20
C LYS A 339 35.94 6.70 -34.34
N ARG A 340 36.98 7.45 -34.73
CA ARG A 340 37.12 8.00 -36.10
C ARG A 340 38.06 7.08 -36.88
N TYR A 341 37.64 6.71 -38.09
CA TYR A 341 38.45 6.09 -39.13
C TYR A 341 39.68 6.98 -39.45
N SER A 342 40.87 6.41 -39.48
CA SER A 342 41.98 6.97 -40.25
C SER A 342 41.85 6.45 -41.69
N GLU A 343 41.51 7.34 -42.60
CA GLU A 343 41.91 7.20 -44.00
C GLU A 343 43.42 7.50 -44.08
N THR A 344 44.18 6.47 -44.44
CA THR A 344 45.35 6.52 -45.34
C THR A 344 45.48 5.15 -45.97
#